data_AF-A0A6V8CPK5-F1
#
_entry.id   AF-A0A6V8CPK5-F1
#
_cell.length_a   1.000
_cell.length_b   1.000
_cell.length_c   1.000
_cell.angle_alpha   90.00
_cell.angle_beta   90.00
_cell.angle_gamma   90.00
#
_symmetry.space_group_name_H-M   'P 1'
#
loop_
_entity.id
_entity.type
_entity.pdbx_description
1 polymer ?
#
loop_
_entity_poly.entity_id
_entity_poly.type
_entity_poly.pdbx_seq_one_letter_code
_entity_poly.pdbx_strand_id
1 'polypeptide(L)'
;WLPARENFYLTMNGIELSSAELQIFGLDTEQSRDVSVAAFFYRQDNLTVPRLSIDMSYDVGQRLDYVYSVFTDLENLVRAETFIEGVPQQTRFSATIGDVLLLDVDVPQAFRSGETSVDSMMIQQHRYVDGFWWPATTFFRDVPSVMSLAAEPDTRYDIREETSFQGMMTLDYASNSDKMDMYIEASGRAIDAKGDTLMIAKNLPKTFKLETTEDWGVRIVSSDNGVEELYMRQSNLPGAPGAFLDRLEIIGEDLKGATITIHRPLGYPVIVLDDITTGRLVSSAEIHLEPGVYVPLFGDLEVDGRGVLLDAQFTGILPTSTSIGVNGVVTDLSVVSTLTGGSVETRHIMVVEPFTSGVASLFAMIFG
;
A
#
# COMPACT_ATOMS: atom_id res chain seq x y z
N TRP A 1 -32.33 -6.92 25.12
CA TRP A 1 -32.13 -5.48 25.38
C TRP A 1 -32.93 -4.69 24.37
N LEU A 2 -33.66 -3.67 24.82
CA LEU A 2 -34.39 -2.74 23.96
C LEU A 2 -33.72 -1.37 24.11
N PRO A 3 -33.05 -0.84 23.07
CA PRO A 3 -32.40 0.45 23.15
C PRO A 3 -33.45 1.57 23.26
N ALA A 4 -33.19 2.54 24.14
CA ALA A 4 -34.07 3.70 24.30
C ALA A 4 -33.86 4.76 23.20
N ARG A 5 -32.78 4.65 22.42
CA ARG A 5 -32.38 5.56 21.34
C ARG A 5 -31.72 4.78 20.23
N GLU A 6 -31.76 5.33 19.02
CA GLU A 6 -31.11 4.75 17.84
C GLU A 6 -29.57 4.86 17.88
N ASN A 7 -29.03 5.57 18.87
CA ASN A 7 -27.62 5.77 19.07
C ASN A 7 -27.14 5.43 20.49
N PHE A 8 -25.91 4.93 20.55
CA PHE A 8 -25.21 4.61 21.79
C PHE A 8 -23.82 5.24 21.76
N TYR A 9 -23.44 5.87 22.87
CA TYR A 9 -22.14 6.49 23.06
C TYR A 9 -21.49 5.92 24.33
N LEU A 10 -20.23 5.53 24.21
CA LEU A 10 -19.39 5.13 25.31
C LEU A 10 -18.11 5.96 25.26
N THR A 11 -17.76 6.57 26.40
CA THR A 11 -16.52 7.32 26.57
C THR A 11 -15.83 6.80 27.82
N MET A 12 -14.56 6.45 27.68
CA MET A 12 -13.69 5.97 28.76
C MET A 12 -12.46 6.86 28.77
N ASN A 13 -12.28 7.62 29.86
CA ASN A 13 -11.17 8.58 29.97
C ASN A 13 -10.24 8.20 31.11
N GLY A 14 -8.93 8.24 30.86
CA GLY A 14 -7.89 8.18 31.89
C GLY A 14 -7.54 6.78 32.39
N ILE A 15 -7.84 5.74 31.62
CA ILE A 15 -7.38 4.37 31.92
C ILE A 15 -6.00 4.21 31.29
N GLU A 16 -4.97 3.99 32.11
CA GLU A 16 -3.58 3.83 31.66
C GLU A 16 -3.12 4.93 30.70
N LEU A 17 -3.35 6.20 31.09
CA LEU A 17 -3.04 7.38 30.26
C LEU A 17 -3.65 7.32 28.85
N SER A 18 -4.79 6.64 28.71
CA SER A 18 -5.48 6.50 27.44
C SER A 18 -6.94 6.93 27.55
N SER A 19 -7.53 7.25 26.41
CA SER A 19 -8.97 7.46 26.27
C SER A 19 -9.52 6.68 25.10
N ALA A 20 -10.74 6.17 25.26
CA ALA A 20 -11.49 5.49 24.21
C ALA A 20 -12.88 6.11 24.07
N GLU A 21 -13.27 6.36 22.83
CA GLU A 21 -14.62 6.76 22.44
C GLU A 21 -15.18 5.71 21.48
N LEU A 22 -16.44 5.37 21.66
CA LEU A 22 -17.19 4.48 20.78
C LEU A 22 -18.57 5.07 20.58
N GLN A 23 -18.98 5.14 19.32
CA GLN A 23 -20.30 5.61 18.90
C GLN A 23 -20.90 4.56 17.97
N ILE A 24 -22.14 4.17 18.24
CA ILE A 24 -22.87 3.17 17.48
C ILE A 24 -24.20 3.79 17.06
N PHE A 25 -24.57 3.64 15.79
CA PHE A 25 -25.79 4.17 15.20
C PHE A 25 -26.57 3.09 14.43
N GLY A 26 -27.88 3.29 14.26
CA GLY A 26 -28.77 2.34 13.60
C GLY A 26 -29.37 1.31 14.56
N LEU A 27 -29.53 1.64 15.84
CA LEU A 27 -30.17 0.76 16.81
C LEU A 27 -31.70 0.79 16.69
N ASP A 28 -32.35 -0.35 16.41
CA ASP A 28 -33.81 -0.49 16.44
C ASP A 28 -34.41 -0.30 17.84
N THR A 29 -35.20 0.76 18.02
CA THR A 29 -35.86 1.13 19.29
C THR A 29 -37.23 0.48 19.50
N GLU A 30 -37.70 -0.31 18.53
CA GLU A 30 -39.02 -0.96 18.59
C GLU A 30 -38.93 -2.44 19.02
N GLN A 31 -37.77 -3.09 18.84
CA GLN A 31 -37.61 -4.52 19.09
C GLN A 31 -36.52 -4.84 20.12
N SER A 32 -36.84 -5.73 21.07
CA SER A 32 -35.83 -6.25 21.98
C SER A 32 -35.01 -7.33 21.30
N ARG A 33 -33.68 -7.21 21.36
CA ARG A 33 -32.74 -8.18 20.80
C ARG A 33 -31.71 -8.63 21.83
N ASP A 34 -31.20 -9.84 21.68
CA ASP A 34 -30.03 -10.27 22.44
C ASP A 34 -28.80 -9.64 21.83
N VAL A 35 -27.94 -9.07 22.69
CA VAL A 35 -26.73 -8.37 22.27
C VAL A 35 -25.56 -8.91 23.05
N SER A 36 -24.49 -9.25 22.32
CA SER A 36 -23.21 -9.65 22.87
C SER A 36 -22.09 -8.91 22.15
N VAL A 37 -21.18 -8.34 22.93
CA VAL A 37 -19.99 -7.66 22.41
C VAL A 37 -18.84 -8.06 23.32
N ALA A 38 -17.78 -8.60 22.72
CA ALA A 38 -16.50 -8.83 23.36
C ALA A 38 -15.43 -8.11 22.54
N ALA A 39 -14.72 -7.17 23.16
CA ALA A 39 -13.63 -6.44 22.54
C ALA A 39 -12.42 -6.45 23.47
N PHE A 40 -11.27 -6.83 22.94
CA PHE A 40 -10.00 -6.81 23.62
C PHE A 40 -9.09 -5.81 22.92
N PHE A 41 -8.50 -4.91 23.71
CA PHE A 41 -7.56 -3.92 23.22
C PHE A 41 -6.18 -4.29 23.74
N TYR A 42 -5.20 -4.35 22.84
CA TYR A 42 -3.83 -4.64 23.18
C TYR A 42 -2.95 -3.51 22.71
N ARG A 43 -1.94 -3.20 23.53
CA ARG A 43 -0.89 -2.26 23.20
C ARG A 43 0.43 -2.99 23.24
N GLN A 44 1.21 -2.85 22.19
CA GLN A 44 2.60 -3.28 22.15
C GLN A 44 3.49 -2.03 22.07
N ASP A 45 4.09 -1.66 23.21
CA ASP A 45 4.88 -0.43 23.38
C ASP A 45 6.40 -0.70 23.42
N ASN A 46 6.84 -1.94 23.19
CA ASN A 46 8.26 -2.30 23.12
C ASN A 46 8.90 -2.09 21.73
N LEU A 47 8.22 -1.35 20.85
CA LEU A 47 8.63 -1.07 19.47
C LEU A 47 8.87 0.44 19.27
N THR A 48 9.60 0.81 18.23
CA THR A 48 9.78 2.23 17.84
C THR A 48 8.43 2.88 17.53
N VAL A 49 7.57 2.16 16.80
CA VAL A 49 6.16 2.51 16.60
C VAL A 49 5.32 1.57 17.45
N PRO A 50 4.60 2.09 18.46
CA PRO A 50 3.67 1.27 19.21
C PRO A 50 2.61 0.69 18.28
N ARG A 51 2.27 -0.59 18.48
CA ARG A 51 1.14 -1.22 17.80
C ARG A 51 -0.08 -1.20 18.72
N LEU A 52 -1.19 -0.74 18.17
CA LEU A 52 -2.49 -0.86 18.79
C LEU A 52 -3.27 -1.95 18.07
N SER A 53 -3.73 -2.94 18.84
CA SER A 53 -4.57 -4.02 18.32
C SER A 53 -5.94 -4.00 18.97
N ILE A 54 -6.96 -4.33 18.19
CA ILE A 54 -8.30 -4.62 18.65
C ILE A 54 -8.71 -6.00 18.12
N ASP A 55 -9.18 -6.86 19.02
CA ASP A 55 -9.84 -8.12 18.68
C ASP A 55 -11.28 -8.04 19.16
N MET A 56 -12.23 -8.02 18.22
CA MET A 56 -13.64 -7.85 18.49
C MET A 56 -14.45 -9.03 17.96
N SER A 57 -15.38 -9.52 18.76
CA SER A 57 -16.47 -10.39 18.31
C SER A 57 -17.76 -9.84 18.87
N TYR A 58 -18.74 -9.61 17.99
CA TYR A 58 -20.02 -9.07 18.38
C TYR A 58 -21.17 -9.74 17.63
N ASP A 59 -22.34 -9.76 18.27
CA ASP A 59 -23.66 -10.01 17.68
C ASP A 59 -24.62 -9.01 18.33
N VAL A 60 -25.09 -8.05 17.55
CA VAL A 60 -26.02 -7.01 18.01
C VAL A 60 -27.47 -7.28 17.60
N GLY A 61 -27.72 -8.44 16.99
CA GLY A 61 -29.04 -8.87 16.55
C GLY A 61 -29.57 -8.18 15.29
N GLN A 62 -28.85 -7.21 14.71
CA GLN A 62 -29.24 -6.46 13.50
C GLN A 62 -28.06 -5.81 12.79
N ARG A 63 -28.21 -5.45 11.50
CA ARG A 63 -27.25 -4.58 10.82
C ARG A 63 -27.32 -3.17 11.44
N LEU A 64 -26.17 -2.54 11.65
CA LEU A 64 -26.06 -1.17 12.14
C LEU A 64 -25.70 -0.22 10.99
N ASP A 65 -26.06 1.05 11.13
CA ASP A 65 -25.77 2.06 10.11
C ASP A 65 -24.28 2.35 10.06
N TYR A 66 -23.69 2.68 11.21
CA TYR A 66 -22.25 2.85 11.34
C TYR A 66 -21.77 2.71 12.78
N VAL A 67 -20.47 2.41 12.90
CA VAL A 67 -19.71 2.41 14.15
C VAL A 67 -18.50 3.32 13.96
N TYR A 68 -18.28 4.16 14.95
CA TYR A 68 -17.13 5.06 15.01
C TYR A 68 -16.41 4.87 16.33
N SER A 69 -15.10 4.70 16.30
CA SER A 69 -14.28 4.61 17.50
C SER A 69 -13.02 5.44 17.39
N VAL A 70 -12.60 5.99 18.53
CA VAL A 70 -11.34 6.71 18.68
C VAL A 70 -10.63 6.15 19.89
N PHE A 71 -9.38 5.78 19.73
CA PHE A 71 -8.48 5.46 20.81
C PHE A 71 -7.33 6.46 20.82
N THR A 72 -7.05 7.04 21.97
CA THR A 72 -5.92 7.96 22.15
C THR A 72 -5.03 7.45 23.26
N ASP A 73 -3.80 7.13 22.93
CA ASP A 73 -2.72 6.83 23.86
C ASP A 73 -1.95 8.13 24.13
N LEU A 74 -2.08 8.67 25.34
CA LEU A 74 -1.39 9.90 25.75
C LEU A 74 0.04 9.63 26.23
N GLU A 75 0.40 8.37 26.50
CA GLU A 75 1.76 7.98 26.88
C GLU A 75 2.66 7.92 25.64
N ASN A 76 2.21 7.24 24.60
CA ASN A 76 2.95 7.10 23.35
C ASN A 76 2.62 8.18 22.31
N LEU A 77 1.67 9.07 22.62
CA LEU A 77 1.20 10.15 21.74
C LEU A 77 0.75 9.62 20.39
N VAL A 78 -0.14 8.61 20.44
CA VAL A 78 -0.76 7.98 19.28
C VAL A 78 -2.27 8.14 19.37
N ARG A 79 -2.90 8.48 18.25
CA ARG A 79 -4.36 8.49 18.11
C ARG A 79 -4.75 7.56 16.97
N ALA A 80 -5.55 6.55 17.25
CA ALA A 80 -6.15 5.67 16.27
C ALA A 80 -7.66 5.93 16.17
N GLU A 81 -8.19 5.87 14.97
CA GLU A 81 -9.57 6.20 14.64
C GLU A 81 -10.08 5.18 13.63
N THR A 82 -11.25 4.63 13.89
CA THR A 82 -11.91 3.66 13.00
C THR A 82 -13.33 4.11 12.74
N PHE A 83 -13.74 4.10 11.48
CA PHE A 83 -15.11 4.32 11.05
C PHE A 83 -15.54 3.16 10.16
N ILE A 84 -16.69 2.56 10.43
CA ILE A 84 -17.22 1.43 9.66
C ILE A 84 -18.68 1.73 9.35
N GLU A 85 -19.05 1.68 8.07
CA GLU A 85 -20.41 1.88 7.58
C GLU A 85 -21.00 0.55 7.12
N GLY A 86 -22.31 0.36 7.34
CA GLY A 86 -22.99 -0.87 6.96
C GLY A 86 -22.48 -2.05 7.77
N VAL A 87 -22.46 -1.92 9.09
CA VAL A 87 -21.84 -2.90 9.99
C VAL A 87 -22.75 -4.15 10.08
N PRO A 88 -22.26 -5.35 9.71
CA PRO A 88 -23.06 -6.58 9.74
C PRO A 88 -23.57 -6.89 11.14
N GLN A 89 -24.63 -7.68 11.24
CA GLN A 89 -25.20 -8.09 12.52
C GLN A 89 -24.21 -8.79 13.44
N GLN A 90 -23.42 -9.70 12.87
CA GLN A 90 -22.43 -10.48 13.60
C GLN A 90 -21.13 -10.48 12.82
N THR A 91 -20.01 -10.21 13.48
CA THR A 91 -18.69 -10.25 12.85
C THR A 91 -17.62 -10.57 13.89
N ARG A 92 -16.61 -11.32 13.45
CA ARG A 92 -15.30 -11.34 14.11
C ARG A 92 -14.38 -10.41 13.31
N PHE A 93 -13.81 -9.45 14.01
CA PHE A 93 -12.97 -8.40 13.45
C PHE A 93 -11.71 -8.30 14.27
N SER A 94 -10.55 -8.30 13.61
CA SER A 94 -9.28 -7.95 14.24
C SER A 94 -8.58 -6.89 13.42
N ALA A 95 -8.00 -5.92 14.09
CA ALA A 95 -7.18 -4.90 13.46
C ALA A 95 -5.96 -4.59 14.31
N THR A 96 -4.78 -4.51 13.69
CA THR A 96 -3.56 -3.98 14.30
C THR A 96 -3.04 -2.83 13.44
N ILE A 97 -2.80 -1.68 14.06
CA ILE A 97 -2.24 -0.50 13.41
C ILE A 97 -1.00 -0.02 14.18
N GLY A 98 0.02 0.41 13.44
CA GLY A 98 1.30 0.86 13.98
C GLY A 98 2.29 1.10 12.83
N ASP A 99 3.45 0.47 12.90
CA ASP A 99 4.36 0.22 11.75
C ASP A 99 3.79 -0.81 10.76
N VAL A 100 2.72 -1.52 11.15
CA VAL A 100 2.00 -2.49 10.33
C VAL A 100 0.52 -2.11 10.21
N LEU A 101 -0.15 -2.64 9.20
CA LEU A 101 -1.60 -2.71 9.11
C LEU A 101 -2.01 -4.18 8.93
N LEU A 102 -2.57 -4.78 9.96
CA LEU A 102 -3.12 -6.13 9.91
C LEU A 102 -4.63 -6.04 10.09
N LEU A 103 -5.41 -6.64 9.20
CA LEU A 103 -6.87 -6.66 9.26
C LEU A 103 -7.39 -8.05 8.94
N ASP A 104 -8.27 -8.57 9.80
CA ASP A 104 -9.08 -9.73 9.47
C ASP A 104 -10.56 -9.44 9.72
N VAL A 105 -11.38 -9.88 8.78
CA VAL A 105 -12.84 -9.79 8.83
C VAL A 105 -13.38 -11.18 8.59
N ASP A 106 -14.27 -11.64 9.46
CA ASP A 106 -15.03 -12.88 9.28
C ASP A 106 -16.49 -12.66 9.70
N VAL A 107 -17.34 -12.51 8.70
CA VAL A 107 -18.80 -12.44 8.84
C VAL A 107 -19.37 -13.84 8.65
N PRO A 108 -20.16 -14.38 9.60
CA PRO A 108 -20.78 -15.68 9.43
C PRO A 108 -21.73 -15.70 8.23
N GLN A 109 -21.78 -16.83 7.50
CA GLN A 109 -22.52 -16.94 6.23
C GLN A 109 -23.98 -16.49 6.31
N ALA A 110 -24.66 -16.70 7.44
CA ALA A 110 -26.05 -16.31 7.65
C ALA A 110 -26.29 -14.78 7.64
N PHE A 111 -25.24 -13.98 7.84
CA PHE A 111 -25.31 -12.52 7.99
C PHE A 111 -24.55 -11.77 6.88
N ARG A 112 -24.12 -12.48 5.84
CA ARG A 112 -23.42 -11.88 4.69
C ARG A 112 -24.41 -11.23 3.73
N SER A 113 -24.03 -10.09 3.16
CA SER A 113 -24.77 -9.45 2.06
C SER A 113 -24.17 -9.83 0.69
N GLY A 114 -24.09 -11.14 0.43
CA GLY A 114 -23.37 -11.67 -0.74
C GLY A 114 -21.89 -11.88 -0.44
N GLU A 115 -21.01 -11.38 -1.30
CA GLU A 115 -19.56 -11.51 -1.11
C GLU A 115 -18.98 -10.41 -0.22
N THR A 116 -19.56 -9.21 -0.25
CA THR A 116 -19.20 -8.06 0.60
C THR A 116 -20.18 -7.95 1.76
N SER A 117 -19.74 -7.37 2.88
CA SER A 117 -20.57 -7.28 4.10
C SER A 117 -20.50 -5.92 4.79
N VAL A 118 -19.40 -5.18 4.65
CA VAL A 118 -19.23 -3.82 5.16
C VAL A 118 -19.18 -2.87 3.96
N ASP A 119 -19.91 -1.77 4.02
CA ASP A 119 -20.08 -0.86 2.87
C ASP A 119 -18.82 -0.02 2.68
N SER A 120 -18.32 0.57 3.78
CA SER A 120 -17.06 1.29 3.81
C SER A 120 -16.37 1.16 5.17
N MET A 121 -15.03 1.25 5.17
CA MET A 121 -14.22 1.23 6.39
C MET A 121 -13.07 2.22 6.25
N MET A 122 -12.89 3.08 7.25
CA MET A 122 -11.74 3.96 7.40
C MET A 122 -10.98 3.58 8.66
N ILE A 123 -9.66 3.49 8.56
CA ILE A 123 -8.77 3.34 9.70
C ILE A 123 -7.69 4.41 9.57
N GLN A 124 -7.50 5.19 10.62
CA GLN A 124 -6.54 6.29 10.63
C GLN A 124 -5.72 6.26 11.91
N GLN A 125 -4.43 6.48 11.79
CA GLN A 125 -3.50 6.69 12.88
C GLN A 125 -2.82 8.04 12.74
N HIS A 126 -2.64 8.74 13.86
CA HIS A 126 -1.74 9.87 13.98
C HIS A 126 -0.70 9.55 15.04
N ARG A 127 0.57 9.75 14.70
CA ARG A 127 1.69 9.60 15.63
C ARG A 127 2.40 10.93 15.81
N TYR A 128 2.65 11.33 17.05
CA TYR A 128 3.43 12.53 17.33
C TYR A 128 4.93 12.23 17.34
N VAL A 129 5.67 12.78 16.39
CA VAL A 129 7.12 12.61 16.25
C VAL A 129 7.74 13.95 15.83
N ASP A 130 8.88 14.30 16.43
CA ASP A 130 9.65 15.51 16.12
C ASP A 130 8.84 16.82 16.15
N GLY A 131 7.85 16.91 17.04
CA GLY A 131 7.04 18.11 17.22
C GLY A 131 5.78 18.17 16.35
N PHE A 132 5.55 17.18 15.47
CA PHE A 132 4.45 17.16 14.51
C PHE A 132 3.61 15.87 14.61
N TRP A 133 2.34 15.95 14.23
CA TRP A 133 1.46 14.79 14.07
C TRP A 133 1.54 14.28 12.63
N TRP A 134 1.98 13.03 12.47
CA TRP A 134 2.12 12.37 11.18
C TRP A 134 0.98 11.35 10.98
N PRO A 135 0.25 11.44 9.85
CA PRO A 135 -0.88 10.55 9.59
C PRO A 135 -0.48 9.26 8.85
N ALA A 136 -1.23 8.20 9.12
CA ALA A 136 -1.40 7.04 8.26
C ALA A 136 -2.90 6.76 8.15
N THR A 137 -3.43 6.66 6.94
CA THR A 137 -4.86 6.56 6.67
C THR A 137 -5.10 5.45 5.67
N THR A 138 -6.12 4.65 5.94
CA THR A 138 -6.59 3.62 5.04
C THR A 138 -8.09 3.73 4.90
N PHE A 139 -8.57 3.58 3.67
CA PHE A 139 -9.98 3.55 3.33
C PHE A 139 -10.26 2.33 2.45
N PHE A 140 -11.36 1.67 2.74
CA PHE A 140 -11.88 0.55 1.98
C PHE A 140 -13.32 0.80 1.62
N ARG A 141 -13.70 0.36 0.42
CA ARG A 141 -15.09 0.29 -0.03
C ARG A 141 -15.40 -1.13 -0.46
N ASP A 142 -16.64 -1.56 -0.27
CA ASP A 142 -17.09 -2.90 -0.67
C ASP A 142 -16.26 -3.98 0.04
N VAL A 143 -16.13 -3.86 1.37
CA VAL A 143 -15.27 -4.73 2.19
C VAL A 143 -15.80 -6.18 2.17
N PRO A 144 -14.95 -7.16 1.83
CA PRO A 144 -15.33 -8.57 1.74
C PRO A 144 -15.86 -9.11 3.07
N SER A 145 -16.74 -10.12 2.98
CA SER A 145 -17.30 -10.81 4.15
C SER A 145 -16.25 -11.66 4.87
N VAL A 146 -15.24 -12.11 4.15
CA VAL A 146 -14.07 -12.80 4.68
C VAL A 146 -12.85 -12.20 4.00
N MET A 147 -11.97 -11.58 4.78
CA MET A 147 -10.68 -11.10 4.28
C MET A 147 -9.60 -11.21 5.35
N SER A 148 -8.37 -11.30 4.86
CA SER A 148 -7.14 -11.05 5.60
C SER A 148 -6.29 -10.08 4.79
N LEU A 149 -5.72 -9.08 5.44
CA LEU A 149 -4.84 -8.09 4.86
C LEU A 149 -3.68 -7.85 5.81
N ALA A 150 -2.46 -8.03 5.33
CA ALA A 150 -1.24 -7.71 6.04
C ALA A 150 -0.42 -6.74 5.20
N ALA A 151 -0.27 -5.50 5.67
CA ALA A 151 0.73 -4.57 5.16
C ALA A 151 1.85 -4.44 6.21
N GLU A 152 3.04 -4.89 5.86
CA GLU A 152 4.17 -4.98 6.80
C GLU A 152 5.45 -4.47 6.17
N PRO A 153 6.37 -3.84 6.93
CA PRO A 153 7.66 -3.46 6.39
C PRO A 153 8.51 -4.70 6.13
N ASP A 154 9.20 -4.75 4.99
CA ASP A 154 10.19 -5.80 4.76
C ASP A 154 11.39 -5.60 5.70
N THR A 155 11.63 -6.59 6.56
CA THR A 155 12.70 -6.55 7.56
C THR A 155 14.02 -7.13 7.07
N ARG A 156 14.09 -7.58 5.81
CA ARG A 156 15.34 -8.00 5.19
C ARG A 156 16.18 -6.77 4.86
N TYR A 157 17.46 -6.83 5.22
CA TYR A 157 18.43 -5.80 4.87
C TYR A 157 19.78 -6.41 4.45
N ASP A 158 20.36 -5.91 3.37
CA ASP A 158 21.76 -6.16 3.00
C ASP A 158 22.38 -4.87 2.45
N ILE A 159 23.38 -4.36 3.18
CA ILE A 159 24.08 -3.11 2.84
C ILE A 159 24.92 -3.21 1.56
N ARG A 160 25.14 -4.42 1.03
CA ARG A 160 25.91 -4.66 -0.19
C ARG A 160 25.05 -4.64 -1.45
N GLU A 161 23.74 -4.67 -1.26
CA GLU A 161 22.76 -4.80 -2.33
C GLU A 161 21.97 -3.50 -2.53
N GLU A 162 21.07 -3.51 -3.51
CA GLU A 162 20.20 -2.39 -3.84
C GLU A 162 19.31 -1.99 -2.63
N THR A 163 19.44 -0.73 -2.18
CA THR A 163 18.84 -0.22 -0.93
C THR A 163 17.47 0.43 -1.08
N SER A 164 17.05 0.77 -2.30
CA SER A 164 15.84 1.60 -2.56
C SER A 164 14.57 0.94 -2.07
N PHE A 165 14.53 -0.38 -2.19
CA PHE A 165 13.36 -1.22 -1.92
C PHE A 165 13.46 -1.93 -0.56
N GLN A 166 14.61 -1.87 0.11
CA GLN A 166 14.77 -2.44 1.46
C GLN A 166 13.99 -1.63 2.48
N GLY A 167 13.17 -2.30 3.30
CA GLY A 167 12.29 -1.64 4.26
C GLY A 167 11.01 -1.06 3.64
N MET A 168 10.68 -1.39 2.38
CA MET A 168 9.39 -1.02 1.81
C MET A 168 8.24 -1.73 2.55
N MET A 169 7.03 -1.16 2.48
CA MET A 169 5.82 -1.87 2.87
C MET A 169 5.47 -2.93 1.82
N THR A 170 5.38 -4.18 2.25
CA THR A 170 4.77 -5.29 1.51
C THR A 170 3.27 -5.30 1.76
N LEU A 171 2.52 -6.02 0.93
CA LEU A 171 1.10 -6.25 1.10
C LEU A 171 0.79 -7.71 0.77
N ASP A 172 0.07 -8.40 1.64
CA ASP A 172 -0.49 -9.73 1.41
C ASP A 172 -1.99 -9.67 1.71
N TYR A 173 -2.81 -9.80 0.67
CA TYR A 173 -4.25 -9.72 0.74
C TYR A 173 -4.88 -11.00 0.21
N ALA A 174 -5.87 -11.50 0.94
CA ALA A 174 -6.72 -12.60 0.52
C ALA A 174 -8.17 -12.37 0.95
N SER A 175 -9.14 -12.68 0.10
CA SER A 175 -10.55 -12.54 0.43
C SER A 175 -11.48 -13.46 -0.36
N ASN A 176 -12.77 -13.40 -0.04
CA ASN A 176 -13.83 -14.07 -0.77
C ASN A 176 -14.51 -13.22 -1.85
N SER A 177 -14.00 -12.02 -2.17
CA SER A 177 -14.59 -11.10 -3.15
C SER A 177 -13.53 -10.45 -4.03
N ASP A 178 -13.93 -9.99 -5.21
CA ASP A 178 -13.10 -9.28 -6.19
C ASP A 178 -13.52 -7.81 -6.39
N LYS A 179 -14.27 -7.25 -5.43
CA LYS A 179 -14.91 -5.92 -5.55
C LYS A 179 -14.34 -4.85 -4.64
N MET A 180 -13.40 -5.20 -3.78
CA MET A 180 -12.92 -4.28 -2.76
C MET A 180 -12.09 -3.17 -3.42
N ASP A 181 -12.43 -1.92 -3.16
CA ASP A 181 -11.53 -0.80 -3.42
C ASP A 181 -10.74 -0.49 -2.15
N MET A 182 -9.49 -0.08 -2.34
CA MET A 182 -8.55 0.19 -1.28
C MET A 182 -7.76 1.46 -1.56
N TYR A 183 -7.57 2.25 -0.51
CA TYR A 183 -6.70 3.41 -0.47
C TYR A 183 -5.86 3.32 0.81
N ILE A 184 -4.54 3.36 0.69
CA ILE A 184 -3.60 3.41 1.82
C ILE A 184 -2.66 4.59 1.58
N GLU A 185 -2.59 5.53 2.51
CA GLU A 185 -1.60 6.59 2.52
C GLU A 185 -0.93 6.63 3.90
N ALA A 186 0.39 6.54 3.95
CA ALA A 186 1.11 6.62 5.21
C ALA A 186 2.36 7.47 5.07
N SER A 187 2.52 8.42 5.99
CA SER A 187 3.80 9.10 6.11
C SER A 187 4.84 8.17 6.70
N GLY A 188 6.06 8.16 6.15
CA GLY A 188 7.15 7.32 6.64
C GLY A 188 7.40 7.51 8.13
N ARG A 189 7.29 8.73 8.64
CA ARG A 189 7.43 9.02 10.08
C ARG A 189 6.31 8.45 10.95
N ALA A 190 5.10 8.30 10.40
CA ALA A 190 3.97 7.72 11.12
C ALA A 190 4.16 6.21 11.37
N ILE A 191 4.86 5.53 10.45
CA ILE A 191 5.03 4.07 10.43
C ILE A 191 6.49 3.62 10.56
N ASP A 192 7.42 4.56 10.81
CA ASP A 192 8.88 4.32 10.88
C ASP A 192 9.47 3.70 9.60
N ALA A 193 8.96 4.14 8.44
CA ALA A 193 9.47 3.80 7.12
C ALA A 193 10.37 4.91 6.54
N LYS A 194 11.23 4.52 5.59
CA LYS A 194 12.21 5.41 4.94
C LYS A 194 11.59 6.58 4.17
N GLY A 195 10.36 6.44 3.72
CA GLY A 195 9.66 7.43 2.90
C GLY A 195 8.15 7.29 3.04
N ASP A 196 7.42 8.19 2.41
CA ASP A 196 5.97 8.17 2.40
C ASP A 196 5.46 7.21 1.32
N THR A 197 4.32 6.56 1.58
CA THR A 197 3.70 5.60 0.67
C THR A 197 2.25 5.99 0.41
N LEU A 198 1.82 5.79 -0.84
CA LEU A 198 0.43 5.88 -1.26
C LEU A 198 0.14 4.70 -2.18
N MET A 199 -0.96 4.01 -1.94
CA MET A 199 -1.48 2.94 -2.76
C MET A 199 -2.99 3.12 -2.94
N ILE A 200 -3.45 2.99 -4.17
CA ILE A 200 -4.85 2.98 -4.53
C ILE A 200 -5.07 1.75 -5.40
N ALA A 201 -6.06 0.93 -5.07
CA ALA A 201 -6.44 -0.21 -5.85
C ALA A 201 -7.96 -0.25 -5.99
N LYS A 202 -8.44 -0.57 -7.19
CA LYS A 202 -9.86 -0.72 -7.50
C LYS A 202 -10.14 -2.16 -7.86
N ASN A 203 -11.24 -2.70 -7.33
CA ASN A 203 -11.64 -4.11 -7.54
C ASN A 203 -10.46 -5.07 -7.32
N LEU A 204 -9.90 -5.04 -6.10
CA LEU A 204 -8.83 -5.95 -5.71
C LEU A 204 -9.30 -7.40 -5.88
N PRO A 205 -8.53 -8.25 -6.60
CA PRO A 205 -8.89 -9.64 -6.82
C PRO A 205 -8.73 -10.47 -5.55
N LYS A 206 -9.24 -11.70 -5.54
CA LYS A 206 -9.30 -12.55 -4.34
C LYS A 206 -7.96 -12.77 -3.65
N THR A 207 -6.85 -12.67 -4.37
CA THR A 207 -5.52 -12.55 -3.76
C THR A 207 -4.71 -11.47 -4.45
N PHE A 208 -4.00 -10.67 -3.67
CA PHE A 208 -3.04 -9.69 -4.16
C PHE A 208 -1.81 -9.68 -3.26
N LYS A 209 -0.62 -9.70 -3.85
CA LYS A 209 0.65 -9.64 -3.14
C LYS A 209 1.55 -8.57 -3.75
N LEU A 210 2.12 -7.76 -2.88
CA LEU A 210 3.24 -6.87 -3.15
C LEU A 210 4.38 -7.31 -2.24
N GLU A 211 5.50 -7.75 -2.80
CA GLU A 211 6.61 -8.28 -2.01
C GLU A 211 7.96 -7.92 -2.61
N THR A 212 9.00 -7.91 -1.79
CA THR A 212 10.36 -7.69 -2.28
C THR A 212 10.96 -8.99 -2.83
N THR A 213 11.62 -8.94 -3.98
CA THR A 213 12.28 -10.10 -4.59
C THR A 213 13.62 -10.41 -3.92
N GLU A 214 14.23 -11.54 -4.27
CA GLU A 214 15.57 -11.92 -3.79
C GLU A 214 16.66 -10.95 -4.26
N ASP A 215 16.49 -10.36 -5.45
CA ASP A 215 17.39 -9.36 -6.03
C ASP A 215 16.99 -7.92 -5.63
N TRP A 216 16.27 -7.77 -4.52
CA TRP A 216 15.87 -6.47 -3.97
C TRP A 216 15.04 -5.60 -4.92
N GLY A 217 14.25 -6.23 -5.78
CA GLY A 217 13.18 -5.60 -6.55
C GLY A 217 11.82 -5.67 -5.84
N VAL A 218 10.78 -5.15 -6.48
CA VAL A 218 9.37 -5.28 -6.09
C VAL A 218 8.72 -6.29 -7.02
N ARG A 219 7.89 -7.19 -6.50
CA ARG A 219 7.02 -8.07 -7.28
C ARG A 219 5.58 -7.84 -6.90
N ILE A 220 4.75 -7.69 -7.92
CA ILE A 220 3.29 -7.64 -7.83
C ILE A 220 2.76 -8.97 -8.38
N VAL A 221 1.88 -9.62 -7.63
CA VAL A 221 1.17 -10.84 -8.06
C VAL A 221 -0.29 -10.73 -7.66
N SER A 222 -1.20 -11.06 -8.56
CA SER A 222 -2.62 -11.03 -8.27
C SER A 222 -3.37 -12.19 -8.95
N SER A 223 -4.51 -12.58 -8.39
CA SER A 223 -5.33 -13.68 -8.93
C SER A 223 -6.27 -13.23 -10.05
N ASP A 224 -6.98 -14.22 -10.61
CA ASP A 224 -8.12 -14.02 -11.51
C ASP A 224 -7.73 -13.20 -12.75
N ASN A 225 -8.37 -12.05 -12.95
CA ASN A 225 -8.13 -11.17 -14.10
C ASN A 225 -7.05 -10.10 -13.85
N GLY A 226 -6.48 -10.05 -12.64
CA GLY A 226 -5.60 -8.98 -12.22
C GLY A 226 -6.35 -7.91 -11.42
N VAL A 227 -5.61 -6.94 -10.88
CA VAL A 227 -6.20 -5.74 -10.28
C VAL A 227 -6.64 -4.78 -11.38
N GLU A 228 -7.89 -4.30 -11.33
CA GLU A 228 -8.48 -3.48 -12.42
C GLU A 228 -7.73 -2.17 -12.58
N GLU A 229 -7.52 -1.43 -11.49
CA GLU A 229 -6.71 -0.22 -11.46
C GLU A 229 -5.83 -0.27 -10.22
N LEU A 230 -4.52 -0.06 -10.40
CA LEU A 230 -3.54 0.05 -9.33
C LEU A 230 -2.75 1.34 -9.52
N TYR A 231 -2.66 2.16 -8.49
CA TYR A 231 -1.71 3.27 -8.42
C TYR A 231 -0.88 3.13 -7.16
N MET A 232 0.43 3.22 -7.31
CA MET A 232 1.37 3.23 -6.21
C MET A 232 2.30 4.43 -6.34
N ARG A 233 2.59 5.06 -5.23
CA ARG A 233 3.57 6.13 -5.14
C ARG A 233 4.40 5.94 -3.88
N GLN A 234 5.72 6.01 -4.04
CA GLN A 234 6.64 6.23 -2.94
C GLN A 234 7.33 7.58 -3.11
N SER A 235 7.54 8.30 -2.02
CA SER A 235 8.18 9.61 -2.05
C SER A 235 9.09 9.84 -0.85
N ASN A 236 9.98 10.82 -0.96
CA ASN A 236 10.94 11.18 0.08
C ASN A 236 11.86 10.01 0.48
N LEU A 237 12.32 9.23 -0.50
CA LEU A 237 13.16 8.07 -0.27
C LEU A 237 14.66 8.44 -0.36
N PRO A 238 15.44 8.27 0.73
CA PRO A 238 16.89 8.37 0.65
C PRO A 238 17.44 7.16 -0.09
N GLY A 239 17.99 7.36 -1.29
CA GLY A 239 18.53 6.28 -2.12
C GLY A 239 19.96 5.91 -1.73
N ALA A 240 20.88 6.85 -1.91
CA ALA A 240 22.30 6.75 -1.56
C ALA A 240 22.81 8.14 -1.11
N PRO A 241 24.01 8.27 -0.50
CA PRO A 241 24.55 9.60 -0.18
C PRO A 241 24.53 10.51 -1.42
N GLY A 242 23.99 11.72 -1.30
CA GLY A 242 23.87 12.66 -2.43
C GLY A 242 22.99 12.22 -3.60
N ALA A 243 22.14 11.20 -3.43
CA ALA A 243 21.16 10.77 -4.42
C ALA A 243 19.84 10.40 -3.75
N PHE A 244 18.79 11.12 -4.12
CA PHE A 244 17.49 11.03 -3.50
C PHE A 244 16.43 10.70 -4.53
N LEU A 245 15.54 9.77 -4.18
CA LEU A 245 14.37 9.44 -4.99
C LEU A 245 13.20 10.25 -4.43
N ASP A 246 12.87 11.34 -5.12
CA ASP A 246 11.78 12.23 -4.72
C ASP A 246 10.44 11.53 -4.83
N ARG A 247 10.26 10.84 -5.97
CA ARG A 247 8.99 10.19 -6.29
C ARG A 247 9.22 9.01 -7.24
N LEU A 248 8.67 7.86 -6.88
CA LEU A 248 8.46 6.72 -7.77
C LEU A 248 6.95 6.51 -7.88
N GLU A 249 6.42 6.49 -9.09
CA GLU A 249 5.01 6.24 -9.38
C GLU A 249 4.86 5.03 -10.30
N ILE A 250 3.84 4.23 -10.03
CA ILE A 250 3.45 3.06 -10.81
C ILE A 250 1.93 3.11 -10.98
N ILE A 251 1.47 2.95 -12.22
CA ILE A 251 0.05 2.83 -12.58
C ILE A 251 -0.12 1.52 -13.34
N GLY A 252 -0.94 0.63 -12.83
CA GLY A 252 -1.31 -0.64 -13.43
C GLY A 252 -2.80 -0.66 -13.81
N GLU A 253 -3.14 -1.31 -14.91
CA GLU A 253 -4.52 -1.65 -15.27
C GLU A 253 -4.60 -3.12 -15.69
N ASP A 254 -5.61 -3.85 -15.21
CA ASP A 254 -5.77 -5.30 -15.40
C ASP A 254 -4.48 -6.11 -15.08
N LEU A 255 -3.74 -5.67 -14.05
CA LEU A 255 -2.38 -6.11 -13.77
C LEU A 255 -2.37 -7.43 -12.98
N LYS A 256 -1.98 -8.53 -13.64
CA LYS A 256 -1.80 -9.86 -12.99
C LYS A 256 -0.47 -10.04 -12.30
N GLY A 257 0.57 -9.44 -12.85
CA GLY A 257 1.88 -9.48 -12.23
C GLY A 257 2.90 -8.66 -12.99
N ALA A 258 3.88 -8.17 -12.25
CA ALA A 258 5.03 -7.43 -12.74
C ALA A 258 6.15 -7.48 -11.70
N THR A 259 7.39 -7.48 -12.17
CA THR A 259 8.60 -7.35 -11.35
C THR A 259 9.27 -6.02 -11.68
N ILE A 260 9.73 -5.29 -10.67
CA ILE A 260 10.41 -4.00 -10.79
C ILE A 260 11.75 -4.12 -10.08
N THR A 261 12.86 -3.98 -10.78
CA THR A 261 14.20 -4.01 -10.19
C THR A 261 14.89 -2.67 -10.41
N ILE A 262 15.81 -2.32 -9.50
CA ILE A 262 16.67 -1.13 -9.67
C ILE A 262 18.11 -1.63 -9.70
N HIS A 263 18.85 -1.20 -10.71
CA HIS A 263 20.28 -1.40 -10.80
C HIS A 263 20.99 -0.06 -10.72
N ARG A 264 22.19 -0.02 -10.12
CA ARG A 264 23.00 1.20 -10.04
C ARG A 264 24.37 1.08 -10.72
N PRO A 265 24.43 0.83 -12.04
CA PRO A 265 25.71 0.85 -12.74
C PRO A 265 26.36 2.23 -12.63
N LEU A 266 27.62 2.27 -12.16
CA LEU A 266 28.38 3.51 -11.96
C LEU A 266 27.69 4.53 -11.03
N GLY A 267 26.77 4.08 -10.17
CA GLY A 267 26.01 4.92 -9.24
C GLY A 267 24.71 5.52 -9.79
N TYR A 268 24.39 5.31 -11.07
CA TYR A 268 23.17 5.85 -11.70
C TYR A 268 22.02 4.85 -11.63
N PRO A 269 20.80 5.24 -11.19
CA PRO A 269 19.67 4.33 -11.10
C PRO A 269 19.12 4.00 -12.49
N VAL A 270 19.01 2.70 -12.76
CA VAL A 270 18.37 2.07 -13.91
C VAL A 270 17.23 1.21 -13.38
N ILE A 271 15.99 1.56 -13.68
CA ILE A 271 14.80 0.82 -13.24
C ILE A 271 14.43 -0.14 -14.36
N VAL A 272 14.27 -1.42 -14.07
CA VAL A 272 13.85 -2.43 -15.03
C VAL A 272 12.49 -2.97 -14.61
N LEU A 273 11.55 -3.02 -15.55
CA LEU A 273 10.25 -3.65 -15.39
C LEU A 273 10.29 -4.97 -16.16
N ASP A 274 10.03 -6.09 -15.51
CA ASP A 274 10.10 -7.46 -16.04
C ASP A 274 8.83 -8.25 -15.68
N ASP A 275 8.70 -9.47 -16.24
CA ASP A 275 7.65 -10.46 -15.92
C ASP A 275 6.20 -9.94 -15.99
N ILE A 276 5.94 -8.96 -16.85
CA ILE A 276 4.59 -8.41 -17.02
C ILE A 276 3.70 -9.48 -17.65
N THR A 277 2.83 -10.07 -16.83
CA THR A 277 2.04 -11.25 -17.25
C THR A 277 0.82 -10.84 -18.07
N THR A 278 0.10 -9.79 -17.64
CA THR A 278 -1.09 -9.25 -18.30
C THR A 278 -1.36 -7.84 -17.77
N GLY A 279 -2.02 -7.01 -18.59
CA GLY A 279 -2.43 -5.65 -18.22
C GLY A 279 -1.57 -4.57 -18.86
N ARG A 280 -1.80 -3.33 -18.44
CA ARG A 280 -0.98 -2.15 -18.75
C ARG A 280 -0.22 -1.74 -17.50
N LEU A 281 1.05 -1.37 -17.66
CA LEU A 281 1.86 -0.80 -16.59
C LEU A 281 2.58 0.45 -17.09
N VAL A 282 2.48 1.52 -16.30
CA VAL A 282 3.19 2.78 -16.47
C VAL A 282 4.01 3.01 -15.21
N SER A 283 5.27 3.41 -15.35
CA SER A 283 6.06 3.85 -14.21
C SER A 283 6.74 5.17 -14.52
N SER A 284 7.02 5.97 -13.49
CA SER A 284 7.84 7.17 -13.60
C SER A 284 8.63 7.39 -12.32
N ALA A 285 9.82 7.98 -12.44
CA ALA A 285 10.66 8.31 -11.31
C ALA A 285 11.23 9.73 -11.45
N GLU A 286 11.30 10.45 -10.34
CA GLU A 286 11.91 11.76 -10.17
C GLU A 286 13.00 11.63 -9.10
N ILE A 287 14.21 12.07 -9.42
CA ILE A 287 15.37 12.01 -8.52
C ILE A 287 16.06 13.38 -8.48
N HIS A 288 16.70 13.68 -7.37
CA HIS A 288 17.69 14.75 -7.31
C HIS A 288 19.04 14.21 -6.85
N LEU A 289 20.10 14.84 -7.37
CA LEU A 289 21.48 14.52 -7.06
C LEU A 289 22.16 15.73 -6.44
N GLU A 290 23.01 15.46 -5.47
CA GLU A 290 23.91 16.44 -4.82
C GLU A 290 25.36 15.99 -5.06
N PRO A 291 25.97 16.33 -6.22
CA PRO A 291 27.32 15.89 -6.56
C PRO A 291 28.40 16.37 -5.58
N GLY A 292 28.13 17.45 -4.84
CA GLY A 292 28.99 17.98 -3.78
C GLY A 292 29.33 16.97 -2.68
N VAL A 293 28.45 16.00 -2.43
CA VAL A 293 28.67 14.91 -1.46
C VAL A 293 29.89 14.06 -1.84
N TYR A 294 30.13 13.86 -3.14
CA TYR A 294 31.24 13.03 -3.63
C TYR A 294 32.44 13.85 -4.10
N VAL A 295 32.19 15.02 -4.67
CA VAL A 295 33.23 15.87 -5.27
C VAL A 295 33.06 17.29 -4.72
N PRO A 296 33.85 17.66 -3.69
CA PRO A 296 33.72 18.96 -3.01
C PRO A 296 33.83 20.19 -3.94
N LEU A 297 34.42 20.03 -5.12
CA LEU A 297 34.51 21.08 -6.14
C LEU A 297 33.12 21.54 -6.63
N PHE A 298 32.10 20.67 -6.57
CA PHE A 298 30.75 21.01 -6.98
C PHE A 298 29.92 21.71 -5.90
N GLY A 299 30.45 21.86 -4.67
CA GLY A 299 29.80 22.63 -3.60
C GLY A 299 28.35 22.21 -3.36
N ASP A 300 27.46 23.18 -3.18
CA ASP A 300 26.02 22.98 -2.94
C ASP A 300 25.21 22.84 -4.24
N LEU A 301 25.82 22.31 -5.32
CA LEU A 301 25.10 22.09 -6.58
C LEU A 301 24.07 20.98 -6.40
N GLU A 302 22.81 21.29 -6.67
CA GLU A 302 21.71 20.34 -6.82
C GLU A 302 21.40 20.16 -8.31
N VAL A 303 21.22 18.90 -8.74
CA VAL A 303 20.86 18.55 -10.11
C VAL A 303 19.63 17.67 -10.11
N ASP A 304 18.53 18.22 -10.63
CA ASP A 304 17.28 17.48 -10.81
C ASP A 304 17.36 16.57 -12.04
N GLY A 305 17.02 15.31 -11.85
CA GLY A 305 16.90 14.31 -12.90
C GLY A 305 15.47 13.79 -12.99
N ARG A 306 14.89 13.86 -14.19
CA ARG A 306 13.63 13.15 -14.48
C ARG A 306 13.95 11.90 -15.28
N GLY A 307 13.31 10.78 -14.93
CA GLY A 307 13.47 9.52 -15.63
C GLY A 307 13.18 9.65 -17.12
N VAL A 308 14.13 9.27 -17.98
CA VAL A 308 13.90 9.04 -19.41
C VAL A 308 13.68 7.55 -19.59
N LEU A 309 12.49 7.16 -20.06
CA LEU A 309 12.15 5.76 -20.30
C LEU A 309 12.63 5.34 -21.69
N LEU A 310 13.39 4.23 -21.73
CA LEU A 310 13.69 3.45 -22.92
C LEU A 310 12.76 2.23 -22.94
N ASP A 311 11.69 2.32 -23.72
CA ASP A 311 10.78 1.21 -23.98
C ASP A 311 11.42 0.25 -24.98
N ALA A 312 12.20 -0.71 -24.49
CA ALA A 312 12.73 -1.80 -25.29
C ALA A 312 11.87 -3.05 -25.05
N GLN A 313 10.85 -3.28 -25.88
CA GLN A 313 9.98 -4.45 -25.76
C GLN A 313 10.73 -5.70 -26.21
N PHE A 314 10.83 -6.70 -25.35
CA PHE A 314 11.41 -8.00 -25.67
C PHE A 314 10.30 -9.03 -25.79
N THR A 315 10.38 -9.88 -26.82
CA THR A 315 9.60 -11.12 -26.91
C THR A 315 10.61 -12.25 -27.10
N GLY A 316 11.12 -12.77 -25.99
CA GLY A 316 12.31 -13.64 -25.96
C GLY A 316 13.64 -12.85 -25.96
N ILE A 317 14.73 -13.48 -26.39
CA ILE A 317 16.11 -12.93 -26.37
C ILE A 317 16.40 -11.81 -27.39
N LEU A 318 15.39 -11.31 -28.11
CA LEU A 318 15.56 -10.27 -29.13
C LEU A 318 14.56 -9.13 -28.92
N PRO A 319 15.02 -7.86 -28.94
CA PRO A 319 14.14 -6.70 -28.82
C PRO A 319 13.27 -6.58 -30.08
N THR A 320 11.96 -6.47 -29.90
CA THR A 320 10.97 -6.36 -30.98
C THR A 320 10.54 -4.91 -31.25
N SER A 321 10.77 -3.98 -30.32
CA SER A 321 10.56 -2.54 -30.52
C SER A 321 11.39 -1.72 -29.53
N THR A 322 11.93 -0.57 -29.95
CA THR A 322 12.61 0.40 -29.07
C THR A 322 11.99 1.79 -29.27
N SER A 323 11.38 2.36 -28.24
CA SER A 323 10.90 3.75 -28.25
C SER A 323 11.47 4.54 -27.06
N ILE A 324 11.82 5.81 -27.29
CA ILE A 324 12.39 6.71 -26.27
C ILE A 324 11.32 7.75 -25.94
N GLY A 325 10.81 7.72 -24.71
CA GLY A 325 9.76 8.62 -24.22
C GLY A 325 10.27 9.49 -23.07
N VAL A 326 10.13 10.80 -23.22
CA VAL A 326 10.26 11.77 -22.11
C VAL A 326 8.84 12.11 -21.65
N ASN A 327 8.50 11.82 -20.39
CA ASN A 327 7.17 11.84 -19.76
C ASN A 327 6.28 10.62 -20.04
N GLY A 328 6.30 9.63 -19.13
CA GLY A 328 5.23 8.63 -18.92
C GLY A 328 4.96 7.69 -20.11
N VAL A 329 5.16 6.38 -19.93
CA VAL A 329 4.88 5.38 -20.97
C VAL A 329 3.49 4.78 -20.80
N VAL A 330 2.73 4.67 -21.88
CA VAL A 330 1.49 3.88 -21.95
C VAL A 330 1.84 2.55 -22.62
N THR A 331 1.75 1.41 -21.93
CA THR A 331 1.91 0.09 -22.54
C THR A 331 0.53 -0.47 -22.94
N ASP A 332 0.30 -0.74 -24.22
CA ASP A 332 -0.94 -1.38 -24.70
C ASP A 332 -0.64 -2.82 -25.12
N LEU A 333 -0.94 -3.78 -24.23
CA LEU A 333 -0.75 -5.22 -24.50
C LEU A 333 -1.88 -5.82 -25.38
N SER A 334 -2.92 -5.06 -25.74
CA SER A 334 -4.07 -5.59 -26.48
C SER A 334 -3.72 -6.04 -27.90
N VAL A 335 -2.72 -5.41 -28.52
CA VAL A 335 -2.32 -5.68 -29.92
C VAL A 335 -1.35 -6.88 -30.02
N VAL A 336 -0.59 -7.19 -28.98
CA VAL A 336 0.40 -8.28 -29.02
C VAL A 336 -0.23 -9.63 -28.64
N SER A 337 -1.18 -9.64 -27.70
CA SER A 337 -1.93 -10.84 -27.28
C SER A 337 -2.66 -11.54 -28.42
N THR A 338 -3.15 -10.77 -29.41
CA THR A 338 -3.88 -11.31 -30.58
C THR A 338 -2.97 -11.95 -31.64
N LEU A 339 -1.66 -11.68 -31.63
CA LEU A 339 -0.69 -12.22 -32.60
C LEU A 339 0.05 -13.46 -32.10
N THR A 340 0.16 -13.67 -30.78
CA THR A 340 1.04 -14.71 -30.18
C THR A 340 0.32 -15.81 -29.40
N GLY A 341 -1.00 -15.72 -29.19
CA GLY A 341 -1.79 -16.85 -28.68
C GLY A 341 -1.58 -17.18 -27.19
N GLY A 342 -1.26 -16.19 -26.36
CA GLY A 342 -1.24 -16.30 -24.89
C GLY A 342 0.13 -16.02 -24.27
N SER A 343 0.12 -15.19 -23.20
CA SER A 343 1.24 -14.73 -22.35
C SER A 343 2.51 -14.31 -23.09
N VAL A 344 2.66 -13.00 -23.31
CA VAL A 344 3.94 -12.40 -23.73
C VAL A 344 4.53 -11.67 -22.53
N GLU A 345 5.64 -12.18 -22.01
CA GLU A 345 6.47 -11.45 -21.05
C GLU A 345 7.12 -10.27 -21.78
N THR A 346 6.98 -9.08 -21.21
CA THR A 346 7.58 -7.85 -21.71
C THR A 346 8.51 -7.25 -20.67
N ARG A 347 9.57 -6.61 -21.15
CA ARG A 347 10.60 -5.96 -20.35
C ARG A 347 10.70 -4.50 -20.76
N HIS A 348 10.93 -3.59 -19.81
CA HIS A 348 11.12 -2.15 -20.08
C HIS A 348 12.24 -1.58 -19.21
N ILE A 349 13.00 -0.60 -19.69
CA ILE A 349 14.14 -0.03 -18.97
C ILE A 349 13.99 1.49 -18.83
N MET A 350 13.99 2.01 -17.61
CA MET A 350 14.09 3.43 -17.30
C MET A 350 15.51 3.79 -16.92
N VAL A 351 16.05 4.85 -17.54
CA VAL A 351 17.33 5.43 -17.12
C VAL A 351 17.06 6.85 -16.64
N VAL A 352 17.41 7.14 -15.40
CA VAL A 352 17.29 8.51 -14.88
C VAL A 352 18.55 9.28 -15.23
N GLU A 353 18.46 10.19 -16.21
CA GLU A 353 19.64 10.83 -16.81
C GLU A 353 19.63 12.36 -16.59
N PRO A 354 20.57 12.91 -15.80
CA PRO A 354 20.72 14.36 -15.63
C PRO A 354 21.41 15.04 -16.82
N PHE A 355 22.13 14.30 -17.68
CA PHE A 355 22.95 14.86 -18.77
C PHE A 355 22.88 14.02 -20.06
N THR A 356 21.86 14.27 -20.89
CA THR A 356 21.73 13.98 -22.34
C THR A 356 22.24 12.63 -22.91
N SER A 357 21.33 11.67 -23.14
CA SER A 357 21.18 10.70 -24.26
C SER A 357 22.28 9.66 -24.58
N GLY A 358 23.55 9.96 -24.32
CA GLY A 358 24.67 9.07 -24.64
C GLY A 358 24.85 7.93 -23.64
N VAL A 359 24.53 8.17 -22.37
CA VAL A 359 24.68 7.17 -21.30
C VAL A 359 23.50 6.20 -21.31
N ALA A 360 22.28 6.69 -21.57
CA ALA A 360 21.10 5.84 -21.76
C ALA A 360 21.28 4.81 -22.90
N SER A 361 21.89 5.23 -24.02
CA SER A 361 22.17 4.34 -25.16
C SER A 361 23.17 3.22 -24.80
N LEU A 362 24.15 3.51 -23.95
CA LEU A 362 25.15 2.54 -23.50
C LEU A 362 24.55 1.54 -22.49
N PHE A 363 23.69 1.98 -21.57
CA PHE A 363 23.05 1.09 -20.60
C PHE A 363 22.02 0.16 -21.25
N ALA A 364 21.26 0.64 -22.24
CA ALA A 364 20.37 -0.23 -23.01
C ALA A 364 21.11 -1.39 -23.70
N MET A 365 22.36 -1.20 -24.11
CA MET A 365 23.20 -2.27 -24.67
C MET A 365 23.69 -3.30 -23.64
N ILE A 366 23.82 -2.90 -22.38
CA ILE A 366 24.38 -3.76 -21.31
C ILE A 366 23.28 -4.60 -20.65
N PHE A 367 22.10 -4.01 -20.48
CA PHE A 367 20.99 -4.64 -19.77
C PHE A 367 19.88 -5.19 -20.68
N GLY A 368 19.89 -4.88 -21.98
CA GLY A 368 18.95 -5.38 -22.97
C GLY A 368 19.11 -6.86 -23.31
#